data_AF-A0A8T5L8H3-F1
#
_entry.id   AF-A0A8T5L8H3-F1
#
_cell.length_a   1.000
_cell.length_b   1.000
_cell.length_c   1.000
_cell.angle_alpha   90.00
_cell.angle_beta   90.00
_cell.angle_gamma   90.00
#
_symmetry.space_group_name_H-M   'P 1'
#
loop_
_entity.id
_entity.type
_entity.pdbx_description
1 polymer ?
#
loop_
_entity_poly.entity_id
_entity_poly.type
_entity_poly.pdbx_seq_one_letter_code
_entity_poly.pdbx_strand_id
1 'polypeptide(L)'
;MSFIENLGYTLLGFIIIVSVFLLILAIIEKKLLIRLIKGRTSRNQLYIDKISKLDINKPKESLMVLNSTTKNFFKEAFHISGTLEYSEFQRIFKQKNNKKAEDFSRKMTNYLYSNKTITTPEIQELIRLIAEIISSNKIIDKEERKRLDQRSLELDKSRDSRKIHIPGIGKKKLKNKKKDSQED
;
A
#
# COMPACT_ATOMS: atom_id res chain seq x y z
N MET A 1 -29.71 -38.81 38.20
CA MET A 1 -30.11 -37.64 37.38
C MET A 1 -29.24 -36.40 37.64
N SER A 2 -28.60 -36.27 38.80
CA SER A 2 -27.72 -35.15 39.19
C SER A 2 -26.44 -34.96 38.34
N PHE A 3 -26.04 -35.93 37.54
CA PHE A 3 -24.85 -35.82 36.68
C PHE A 3 -25.08 -34.92 35.44
N ILE A 4 -26.31 -34.90 34.92
CA ILE A 4 -26.67 -34.10 33.73
C ILE A 4 -26.77 -32.62 34.12
N GLU A 5 -27.27 -32.32 35.32
CA GLU A 5 -27.38 -30.96 35.85
C GLU A 5 -25.99 -30.33 36.05
N ASN A 6 -25.04 -31.07 36.63
CA ASN A 6 -23.66 -30.63 36.79
C ASN A 6 -22.92 -30.42 35.45
N LEU A 7 -23.27 -31.19 34.41
CA LEU A 7 -22.73 -31.02 33.07
C LEU A 7 -23.17 -29.69 32.43
N GLY A 8 -24.41 -29.26 32.68
CA GLY A 8 -24.93 -27.98 32.21
C GLY A 8 -24.20 -26.79 32.82
N TYR A 9 -23.98 -26.81 34.14
CA TYR A 9 -23.26 -25.73 34.84
C TYR A 9 -21.79 -25.64 34.43
N THR A 10 -21.12 -26.78 34.23
CA THR A 10 -19.73 -26.81 33.76
C THR A 10 -19.59 -26.28 32.33
N LEU A 11 -20.51 -26.64 31.43
CA LEU A 11 -20.55 -26.10 30.07
C LEU A 11 -20.79 -24.58 30.05
N LEU A 12 -21.73 -24.10 30.85
CA LEU A 12 -22.05 -22.67 30.97
C LEU A 12 -20.82 -21.87 31.47
N GLY A 13 -20.14 -22.39 32.50
CA GLY A 13 -18.91 -21.80 33.02
C GLY A 13 -17.81 -21.70 31.96
N PHE A 14 -17.63 -22.75 31.15
CA PHE A 14 -16.67 -22.76 30.06
C PHE A 14 -16.99 -21.70 29.00
N ILE A 15 -18.26 -21.56 28.61
CA ILE A 15 -18.70 -20.53 27.64
C ILE A 15 -18.39 -19.13 28.17
N ILE A 16 -18.64 -18.86 29.45
CA ILE A 16 -18.34 -17.57 30.07
C ILE A 16 -16.83 -17.28 30.02
N ILE A 17 -16.00 -18.25 30.39
CA ILE A 17 -14.54 -18.12 30.36
C ILE A 17 -14.04 -17.82 28.94
N VAL A 18 -14.51 -18.57 27.95
CA VAL A 18 -14.14 -18.35 26.54
C VAL A 18 -14.59 -16.98 26.07
N SER A 19 -15.79 -16.54 26.45
CA SER A 19 -16.34 -15.23 26.07
C SER A 19 -15.51 -14.09 26.65
N VAL A 20 -15.13 -14.18 27.93
CA VAL A 20 -14.23 -13.21 28.58
C VAL A 20 -12.86 -13.18 27.88
N PHE A 21 -12.32 -14.34 27.53
CA PHE A 21 -11.03 -14.44 26.84
C PHE A 21 -11.06 -13.78 25.45
N LEU A 22 -12.13 -14.00 24.68
CA LEU A 22 -12.34 -13.36 23.39
C LEU A 22 -12.45 -11.83 23.52
N LEU A 23 -13.11 -11.36 24.59
CA LEU A 23 -13.27 -9.93 24.86
C LEU A 23 -11.91 -9.27 25.16
N ILE A 24 -11.07 -9.93 25.96
CA ILE A 24 -9.69 -9.49 26.24
C ILE A 24 -8.87 -9.42 24.94
N LEU A 25 -8.93 -10.45 24.11
CA LEU A 25 -8.24 -10.48 22.81
C LEU A 25 -8.66 -9.31 21.91
N ALA A 26 -9.97 -9.04 21.80
CA ALA A 26 -10.49 -7.96 20.99
C ALA A 26 -9.99 -6.56 21.45
N ILE A 27 -9.84 -6.36 22.77
CA ILE A 27 -9.29 -5.11 23.33
C ILE A 27 -7.81 -4.96 22.96
N ILE A 28 -7.03 -6.04 23.08
CA ILE A 28 -5.60 -6.05 22.75
C ILE A 28 -5.39 -5.78 21.26
N GLU A 29 -6.17 -6.41 20.38
CA GLU A 29 -6.13 -6.17 18.94
C GLU A 29 -6.40 -4.71 18.60
N LYS A 30 -7.47 -4.12 19.14
CA LYS A 30 -7.79 -2.69 18.91
C LYS A 30 -6.63 -1.78 19.34
N LYS A 31 -6.04 -2.04 20.51
CA LYS A 31 -4.92 -1.23 21.03
C LYS A 31 -3.67 -1.33 20.15
N LEU A 32 -3.35 -2.52 19.65
CA LEU A 32 -2.25 -2.75 18.72
C LEU A 32 -2.49 -2.05 17.38
N LEU A 33 -3.69 -2.17 16.82
CA LEU A 33 -4.07 -1.56 15.55
C LEU A 33 -3.97 -0.03 15.60
N ILE A 34 -4.42 0.58 16.71
CA ILE A 34 -4.29 2.02 16.93
C ILE A 34 -2.82 2.46 17.03
N ARG A 35 -1.96 1.73 17.75
CA ARG A 35 -0.52 2.04 17.83
C ARG A 35 0.16 1.93 16.48
N LEU A 36 -0.18 0.90 15.71
CA LEU A 36 0.32 0.69 14.36
C LEU A 36 -0.10 1.81 13.41
N ILE A 37 -1.35 2.28 13.47
CA ILE A 37 -1.80 3.43 12.69
C ILE A 37 -1.04 4.70 13.11
N LYS A 38 -0.94 5.00 14.42
CA LYS A 38 -0.29 6.22 14.92
C LYS A 38 1.20 6.30 14.58
N GLY A 39 1.94 5.19 14.69
CA GLY A 39 3.37 5.14 14.33
C GLY A 39 3.64 5.28 12.83
N ARG A 40 2.65 5.01 11.98
CA ARG A 40 2.77 5.17 10.52
C ARG A 40 2.36 6.54 10.05
N THR A 41 1.31 7.10 10.65
CA THR A 41 0.93 8.49 10.42
C THR A 41 2.09 9.40 10.77
N SER A 42 2.84 9.14 11.85
CA SER A 42 3.98 9.98 12.23
C SER A 42 5.08 10.04 11.17
N ARG A 43 5.44 8.94 10.50
CA ARG A 43 6.48 8.96 9.46
C ARG A 43 6.05 9.73 8.22
N ASN A 44 4.81 9.52 7.74
CA ASN A 44 4.27 10.34 6.65
C ASN A 44 4.20 11.82 7.06
N GLN A 45 3.82 12.10 8.32
CA GLN A 45 3.79 13.45 8.88
C GLN A 45 5.16 14.12 8.85
N LEU A 46 6.26 13.40 9.13
CA LEU A 46 7.61 13.94 9.01
C LEU A 46 7.93 14.43 7.59
N TYR A 47 7.45 13.72 6.56
CA TYR A 47 7.63 14.16 5.18
C TYR A 47 6.74 15.36 4.84
N ILE A 48 5.48 15.35 5.30
CA ILE A 48 4.55 16.49 5.15
C ILE A 48 5.11 17.75 5.83
N ASP A 49 5.65 17.62 7.05
CA ASP A 49 6.24 18.72 7.79
C ASP A 49 7.53 19.24 7.15
N LYS A 50 8.28 18.38 6.45
CA LYS A 50 9.46 18.81 5.70
C LYS A 50 9.08 19.60 4.45
N ILE A 51 8.06 19.16 3.70
CA ILE A 51 7.63 19.87 2.50
C ILE A 51 6.84 21.16 2.82
N SER A 52 6.15 21.23 3.97
CA SER A 52 5.38 22.42 4.37
C SER A 52 6.29 23.58 4.81
N LYS A 53 7.51 23.28 5.24
CA LYS A 53 8.54 24.28 5.60
C LYS A 53 9.33 24.82 4.41
N LEU A 54 9.02 24.39 3.18
CA LEU A 54 9.68 24.88 1.98
C LEU A 54 9.29 26.33 1.71
N ASP A 55 10.30 27.17 1.47
CA ASP A 55 10.08 28.56 1.09
C ASP A 55 9.77 28.66 -0.41
N ILE A 56 8.50 28.92 -0.71
CA ILE A 56 7.99 29.06 -2.07
C ILE A 56 8.66 30.25 -2.80
N ASN A 57 9.17 31.25 -2.05
CA ASN A 57 9.88 32.40 -2.61
C ASN A 57 11.30 32.09 -3.07
N LYS A 58 11.81 30.89 -2.73
CA LYS A 58 13.12 30.39 -3.18
C LYS A 58 12.96 29.09 -3.98
N PRO A 59 12.42 29.14 -5.22
CA PRO A 59 12.06 27.94 -5.98
C PRO A 59 13.22 26.96 -6.18
N LYS A 60 14.44 27.45 -6.40
CA LYS A 60 15.63 26.62 -6.64
C LYS A 60 16.06 25.84 -5.38
N GLU A 61 16.12 26.51 -4.24
CA GLU A 61 16.44 25.86 -2.95
C GLU A 61 15.35 24.86 -2.58
N SER A 62 14.09 25.28 -2.72
CA SER A 62 12.93 24.43 -2.45
C SER A 62 12.89 23.20 -3.35
N LEU A 63 13.25 23.31 -4.63
CA LEU A 63 13.35 22.17 -5.54
C LEU A 63 14.41 21.16 -5.08
N MET A 64 15.56 21.62 -4.56
CA MET A 64 16.60 20.72 -4.05
C MET A 64 16.17 19.96 -2.79
N VAL A 65 15.55 20.66 -1.84
CA VAL A 65 15.03 20.04 -0.62
C VAL A 65 13.87 19.10 -0.96
N LEU A 66 13.00 19.48 -1.89
CA LEU A 66 11.91 18.66 -2.40
C LEU A 66 12.44 17.38 -3.07
N ASN A 67 13.48 17.50 -3.89
CA ASN A 67 14.13 16.37 -4.55
C ASN A 67 14.64 15.35 -3.53
N SER A 68 15.45 15.79 -2.56
CA SER A 68 16.01 14.89 -1.54
C SER A 68 14.93 14.26 -0.66
N THR A 69 13.94 15.05 -0.23
CA THR A 69 12.82 14.59 0.60
C THR A 69 11.97 13.55 -0.14
N THR A 70 11.67 13.79 -1.41
CA THR A 70 10.84 12.90 -2.22
C THR A 70 11.56 11.59 -2.54
N LYS A 71 12.85 11.64 -2.89
CA LYS A 71 13.63 10.41 -3.13
C LYS A 71 13.65 9.52 -1.88
N ASN A 72 13.83 10.10 -0.70
CA ASN A 72 13.79 9.35 0.55
C ASN A 72 12.41 8.75 0.81
N PHE A 73 11.35 9.56 0.64
CA PHE A 73 9.98 9.08 0.73
C PHE A 73 9.70 7.93 -0.23
N PHE A 74 10.10 8.01 -1.51
CA PHE A 74 9.86 6.94 -2.48
C PHE A 74 10.62 5.66 -2.15
N LYS A 75 11.85 5.77 -1.67
CA LYS A 75 12.62 4.61 -1.20
C LYS A 75 11.92 3.91 -0.05
N GLU A 76 11.44 4.68 0.93
CA GLU A 76 10.74 4.13 2.10
C GLU A 76 9.35 3.60 1.74
N ALA A 77 8.50 4.40 1.10
CA ALA A 77 7.11 4.05 0.80
C ALA A 77 7.01 2.88 -0.19
N PHE A 78 7.87 2.84 -1.21
CA PHE A 78 7.77 1.86 -2.28
C PHE A 78 8.84 0.77 -2.23
N HIS A 79 9.66 0.76 -1.17
CA HIS A 79 10.74 -0.21 -0.93
C HIS A 79 11.72 -0.30 -2.10
N ILE A 80 12.07 0.85 -2.66
CA ILE A 80 12.97 0.93 -3.80
C ILE A 80 14.40 0.98 -3.28
N SER A 81 15.23 0.02 -3.67
CA SER A 81 16.65 -0.03 -3.31
C SER A 81 17.50 0.79 -4.30
N GLY A 82 18.61 1.34 -3.79
CA GLY A 82 19.60 2.07 -4.57
C GLY A 82 19.36 3.58 -4.66
N THR A 83 20.22 4.25 -5.42
CA THR A 83 20.15 5.68 -5.75
C THR A 83 19.61 5.85 -7.15
N LEU A 84 18.28 5.86 -7.28
CA LEU A 84 17.63 5.98 -8.58
C LEU A 84 17.40 7.45 -8.99
N GLU A 85 17.32 7.64 -10.30
CA GLU A 85 16.88 8.88 -10.92
C GLU A 85 15.37 8.92 -11.13
N TYR A 86 14.81 10.10 -11.41
CA TYR A 86 13.37 10.25 -11.61
C TYR A 86 12.85 9.57 -12.89
N SER A 87 13.70 9.42 -13.90
CA SER A 87 13.42 8.60 -15.09
C SER A 87 13.15 7.14 -14.71
N GLU A 88 13.92 6.59 -13.77
CA GLU A 88 13.75 5.23 -13.28
C GLU A 88 12.53 5.11 -12.36
N PHE A 89 12.31 6.08 -11.47
CA PHE A 89 11.08 6.15 -10.66
C PHE A 89 9.83 6.18 -11.55
N GLN A 90 9.83 6.98 -12.61
CA GLN A 90 8.73 7.03 -13.58
C GLN A 90 8.46 5.63 -14.17
N ARG A 91 9.50 4.91 -14.60
CA ARG A 91 9.36 3.53 -15.13
C ARG A 91 8.76 2.58 -14.09
N ILE A 92 9.23 2.63 -12.85
CA ILE A 92 8.73 1.79 -11.75
C ILE A 92 7.25 2.11 -11.47
N PHE A 93 6.88 3.38 -11.37
CA PHE A 93 5.51 3.78 -11.07
C PHE A 93 4.54 3.48 -12.21
N LYS A 94 5.00 3.56 -13.46
CA LYS A 94 4.24 3.12 -14.63
C LYS A 94 3.93 1.62 -14.55
N GLN A 95 4.91 0.79 -14.22
CA GLN A 95 4.70 -0.66 -14.03
C GLN A 95 3.76 -0.99 -12.87
N LYS A 96 3.78 -0.17 -11.81
CA LYS A 96 2.89 -0.30 -10.65
C LYS A 96 1.51 0.35 -10.84
N ASN A 97 1.19 0.86 -12.03
CA ASN A 97 -0.04 1.62 -12.33
C ASN A 97 -0.29 2.82 -11.39
N ASN A 98 0.76 3.42 -10.84
CA ASN A 98 0.66 4.60 -9.97
C ASN A 98 0.83 5.89 -10.80
N LYS A 99 -0.25 6.32 -11.45
CA LYS A 99 -0.26 7.48 -12.35
C LYS A 99 0.20 8.78 -11.68
N LYS A 100 -0.13 9.00 -10.39
CA LYS A 100 0.24 10.23 -9.67
C LYS A 100 1.75 10.31 -9.44
N ALA A 101 2.34 9.22 -8.95
CA ALA A 101 3.79 9.16 -8.74
C ALA A 101 4.58 9.16 -10.06
N GLU A 102 4.02 8.58 -11.12
CA GLU A 102 4.56 8.67 -12.48
C GLU A 102 4.59 10.13 -12.97
N ASP A 103 3.46 10.85 -12.90
CA ASP A 103 3.36 12.24 -13.35
C ASP A 103 4.29 13.17 -12.57
N PHE A 104 4.35 13.01 -11.24
CA PHE A 104 5.28 13.74 -10.41
C PHE A 104 6.74 13.46 -10.82
N SER A 105 7.11 12.19 -11.03
CA SER A 105 8.47 11.82 -11.43
C SER A 105 8.84 12.42 -12.79
N ARG A 106 7.90 12.46 -13.73
CA ARG A 106 8.08 13.10 -15.03
C ARG A 106 8.30 14.61 -14.89
N LYS A 107 7.44 15.31 -14.14
CA LYS A 107 7.58 16.77 -13.89
C LYS A 107 8.93 17.07 -13.24
N MET A 108 9.32 16.29 -12.23
CA MET A 108 10.59 16.47 -11.54
C MET A 108 11.80 16.22 -12.44
N THR A 109 11.74 15.23 -13.34
CA THR A 109 12.76 15.01 -14.38
C THR A 109 12.89 16.25 -15.26
N ASN A 110 11.77 16.81 -15.71
CA ASN A 110 11.81 18.02 -16.54
C ASN A 110 12.46 19.20 -15.79
N TYR A 111 12.11 19.45 -14.53
CA TYR A 111 12.69 20.59 -13.79
C TYR A 111 14.15 20.40 -13.39
N LEU A 112 14.63 19.16 -13.24
CA LEU A 112 16.02 18.89 -12.89
C LEU A 112 16.96 18.86 -14.10
N TYR A 113 16.47 18.44 -15.27
CA TYR A 113 17.30 18.21 -16.45
C TYR A 113 16.98 19.14 -17.63
N SER A 114 15.86 19.87 -17.61
CA SER A 114 15.69 21.00 -18.51
C SER A 114 16.37 22.22 -17.88
N ASN A 115 17.16 22.96 -18.66
CA ASN A 115 17.79 24.22 -18.23
C ASN A 115 16.77 25.34 -17.94
N LYS A 116 15.51 25.01 -17.63
CA LYS A 116 14.45 25.95 -17.30
C LYS A 116 14.52 26.31 -15.82
N THR A 117 14.42 27.59 -15.53
CA THR A 117 14.23 28.09 -14.17
C THR A 117 12.80 27.78 -13.71
N ILE A 118 12.68 27.02 -12.63
CA ILE A 118 11.39 26.75 -12.00
C ILE A 118 10.81 28.03 -11.38
N THR A 119 9.54 28.28 -11.62
CA THR A 119 8.80 29.43 -11.11
C THR A 119 8.08 29.08 -9.80
N THR A 120 7.71 30.10 -9.05
CA THR A 120 6.91 30.03 -7.82
C THR A 120 5.62 29.19 -7.93
N PRO A 121 4.76 29.38 -8.97
CA PRO A 121 3.56 28.54 -9.11
C PRO A 121 3.89 27.07 -9.41
N GLU A 122 4.96 26.80 -10.15
CA GLU A 122 5.37 25.43 -10.48
C GLU A 122 5.89 24.66 -9.27
N ILE A 123 6.69 25.31 -8.41
CA ILE A 123 7.15 24.67 -7.16
C ILE A 123 5.97 24.41 -6.22
N GLN A 124 4.99 25.32 -6.16
CA GLN A 124 3.77 25.11 -5.37
C GLN A 124 2.95 23.93 -5.90
N GLU A 125 2.85 23.77 -7.23
CA GLU A 125 2.21 22.62 -7.85
C GLU A 125 2.91 21.31 -7.47
N LEU A 126 4.25 21.27 -7.55
CA LEU A 126 5.03 20.09 -7.17
C LEU A 126 4.85 19.75 -5.68
N ILE A 127 4.84 20.74 -4.80
CA ILE A 127 4.61 20.55 -3.36
C ILE A 127 3.22 19.93 -3.12
N ARG A 128 2.19 20.45 -3.80
CA ARG A 128 0.83 19.90 -3.69
C ARG A 128 0.76 18.45 -4.19
N LEU A 129 1.37 18.15 -5.33
CA LEU A 129 1.40 16.80 -5.90
C LEU A 129 2.09 15.81 -4.96
N ILE A 130 3.26 16.16 -4.40
CA ILE A 130 3.94 15.25 -3.48
C ILE A 130 3.17 15.09 -2.15
N ALA A 131 2.54 16.15 -1.64
CA ALA A 131 1.73 16.08 -0.43
C ALA A 131 0.57 15.10 -0.61
N GLU A 132 -0.08 15.12 -1.78
CA GLU A 132 -1.14 14.20 -2.13
C GLU A 132 -0.62 12.76 -2.27
N ILE A 133 0.56 12.56 -2.88
CA ILE A 133 1.19 11.24 -2.99
C ILE A 133 1.55 10.69 -1.60
N ILE A 134 2.14 11.50 -0.72
CA ILE A 134 2.47 11.10 0.67
C ILE A 134 1.20 10.78 1.47
N SER A 135 0.14 11.55 1.28
CA SER A 135 -1.13 11.33 1.99
C SER A 135 -1.85 10.06 1.49
N SER A 136 -1.73 9.73 0.20
CA SER A 136 -2.37 8.57 -0.41
C SER A 136 -1.56 7.27 -0.32
N ASN A 137 -0.24 7.34 -0.13
CA ASN A 137 0.63 6.18 -0.05
C ASN A 137 1.17 5.99 1.38
N LYS A 138 0.81 4.86 1.99
CA LYS A 138 1.28 4.50 3.34
C LYS A 138 2.71 3.95 3.28
N ILE A 139 3.62 4.50 4.07
CA ILE A 139 4.90 3.84 4.35
C ILE A 139 4.60 2.61 5.21
N ILE A 140 4.90 1.43 4.66
CA ILE A 140 4.74 0.13 5.33
C ILE A 140 6.13 -0.34 5.75
N ASP A 141 6.29 -0.82 6.98
CA ASP A 141 7.58 -1.34 7.44
C ASP A 141 7.86 -2.75 6.86
N LYS A 142 9.15 -3.12 6.72
CA LYS A 142 9.58 -4.39 6.13
C LYS A 142 8.98 -5.61 6.85
N GLU A 143 8.89 -5.57 8.18
CA GLU A 143 8.30 -6.64 8.98
C GLU A 143 6.79 -6.78 8.77
N GLU A 144 6.11 -5.67 8.55
CA GLU A 144 4.68 -5.67 8.32
C GLU A 144 4.34 -6.19 6.93
N ARG A 145 5.15 -5.85 5.92
CA ARG A 145 4.98 -6.43 4.59
C ARG A 145 5.13 -7.95 4.62
N LYS A 146 6.10 -8.49 5.37
CA LYS A 146 6.21 -9.94 5.58
C LYS A 146 4.93 -10.54 6.17
N ARG A 147 4.29 -9.86 7.14
CA ARG A 147 3.00 -10.31 7.72
C ARG A 147 1.85 -10.23 6.71
N LEU A 148 1.80 -9.19 5.88
CA LEU A 148 0.78 -9.07 4.83
C LEU A 148 0.98 -10.12 3.72
N ASP A 149 2.22 -10.36 3.29
CA ASP A 149 2.56 -11.38 2.31
C ASP A 149 2.23 -12.79 2.85
N GLN A 150 2.55 -13.08 4.12
CA GLN A 150 2.14 -14.32 4.80
C GLN A 150 0.62 -14.48 4.86
N ARG A 151 -0.11 -13.43 5.23
CA ARG A 151 -1.58 -13.46 5.29
C ARG A 151 -2.22 -13.64 3.91
N SER A 152 -1.61 -13.06 2.87
CA SER A 152 -2.05 -13.23 1.48
C SER A 152 -1.84 -14.68 1.02
N LEU A 153 -0.69 -15.27 1.34
CA LEU A 153 -0.37 -16.67 1.06
C LEU A 153 -1.29 -17.64 1.81
N GLU A 154 -1.67 -17.35 3.06
CA GLU A 154 -2.64 -18.14 3.82
C GLU A 154 -4.05 -18.05 3.22
N LEU A 155 -4.46 -16.86 2.79
CA LEU A 155 -5.75 -16.66 2.13
C LEU A 155 -5.83 -17.42 0.80
N ASP A 156 -4.76 -17.41 -0.01
CA ASP A 156 -4.71 -18.15 -1.27
C ASP A 156 -4.70 -19.67 -1.04
N LYS A 157 -3.96 -20.17 -0.05
CA LYS A 157 -4.03 -21.59 0.35
C LYS A 157 -5.44 -21.99 0.78
N SER A 158 -6.11 -21.16 1.59
CA SER A 158 -7.49 -21.43 2.05
C SER A 158 -8.54 -21.40 0.93
N ARG A 159 -8.23 -20.75 -0.21
CA ARG A 159 -9.07 -20.76 -1.42
C ARG A 159 -8.81 -21.99 -2.26
N ASP A 160 -7.57 -22.46 -2.35
CA ASP A 160 -7.24 -23.67 -3.10
C ASP A 160 -7.74 -24.93 -2.37
N SER A 161 -7.72 -24.97 -1.03
CA SER A 161 -8.35 -26.04 -0.23
C SER A 161 -9.88 -26.11 -0.37
N ARG A 162 -10.52 -25.04 -0.88
CA ARG A 162 -11.96 -24.98 -1.14
C ARG A 162 -12.34 -25.37 -2.56
N LYS A 163 -11.39 -25.65 -3.45
CA LYS A 163 -11.65 -26.41 -4.68
C LYS A 163 -11.79 -27.89 -4.34
N ILE A 164 -12.83 -28.20 -3.59
CA ILE A 164 -13.34 -29.56 -3.46
C ILE A 164 -13.74 -29.98 -4.86
N HIS A 165 -13.17 -31.10 -5.29
CA HIS A 165 -13.48 -31.83 -6.51
C HIS A 165 -15.00 -31.92 -6.69
N ILE A 166 -15.54 -31.22 -7.69
CA ILE A 166 -16.89 -31.50 -8.19
C ILE A 166 -16.71 -32.51 -9.32
N PRO A 167 -16.91 -33.82 -9.09
CA PRO A 167 -16.91 -34.79 -10.17
C PRO A 167 -18.10 -34.51 -11.08
N GLY A 168 -17.84 -34.27 -12.36
CA GLY A 168 -18.84 -34.36 -13.41
C GLY A 168 -19.41 -33.03 -13.90
N ILE A 169 -18.64 -32.28 -14.71
CA ILE A 169 -19.22 -31.49 -15.80
C ILE A 169 -18.35 -31.69 -17.04
N GLY A 170 -18.90 -32.40 -18.02
CA GLY A 170 -18.25 -32.76 -19.26
C GLY A 170 -17.75 -31.55 -20.06
N LYS A 171 -16.47 -31.57 -20.42
CA LYS A 171 -15.86 -30.61 -21.34
C LYS A 171 -16.48 -30.79 -22.73
N LYS A 172 -17.50 -30.00 -23.08
CA LYS A 172 -17.90 -29.80 -24.47
C LYS A 172 -16.79 -29.02 -25.18
N LYS A 173 -16.06 -29.72 -26.06
CA LYS A 173 -15.10 -29.13 -27.01
C LYS A 173 -15.86 -28.19 -27.96
N LEU A 174 -15.70 -26.88 -27.82
CA LEU A 174 -16.02 -25.92 -28.88
C LEU A 174 -14.87 -25.93 -29.88
N LYS A 175 -15.15 -26.48 -31.07
CA LYS A 175 -14.26 -26.44 -32.24
C LYS A 175 -14.17 -25.01 -32.77
N ASN A 176 -12.93 -24.60 -33.03
CA ASN A 176 -12.53 -23.46 -33.84
C ASN A 176 -13.36 -23.30 -35.13
N LYS A 177 -13.66 -22.05 -35.48
CA LYS A 177 -13.75 -21.62 -36.87
C LYS A 177 -13.14 -20.23 -37.01
N LYS A 178 -11.82 -20.19 -37.25
CA LYS A 178 -11.16 -19.09 -37.96
C LYS A 178 -11.81 -19.02 -39.34
N LYS A 179 -12.25 -17.84 -39.76
CA LYS A 179 -12.48 -17.55 -41.16
C LYS A 179 -11.77 -16.23 -41.45
N ASP A 180 -10.73 -16.35 -42.26
CA ASP A 180 -10.03 -15.27 -42.92
C ASP A 180 -11.00 -14.48 -43.80
N SER A 181 -10.84 -13.17 -43.83
CA SER A 181 -11.18 -12.32 -44.97
C SER A 181 -10.23 -11.12 -44.95
N GLN A 182 -9.11 -11.30 -45.64
CA GLN A 182 -8.46 -10.25 -46.44
C GLN A 182 -9.27 -10.05 -47.73
N GLU A 183 -8.96 -8.96 -48.46
CA GLU A 183 -9.56 -8.42 -49.70
C GLU A 183 -10.76 -7.49 -49.40
N ASP A 184 -10.74 -6.18 -49.66
CA ASP A 184 -9.87 -5.31 -50.51
C ASP A 184 -9.64 -3.93 -49.85
#